data_AF-A0A6B1IN52-F1
#
_entry.id   AF-A0A6B1IN52-F1
#
_cell.length_a   1.000
_cell.length_b   1.000
_cell.length_c   1.000
_cell.angle_alpha   90.00
_cell.angle_beta   90.00
_cell.angle_gamma   90.00
#
_symmetry.space_group_name_H-M   'P 1'
#
loop_
_entity.id
_entity.type
_entity.pdbx_description
1 polymer ?
#
loop_
_entity_poly.entity_id
_entity_poly.type
_entity_poly.pdbx_seq_one_letter_code
_entity_poly.pdbx_strand_id
1 'polypeptide(L)'
;MKRPRALRRPHFRVADIAQQSVGGFLLAGPFVVTEEVWVLAAGMNWIQAGVTAALVGLIGYAALYRADTGRDVDEEPELVGIPTRFVSLMTVAFGSVLLLALLFDAPHTFLVEGGIGDGAVVATSAKAVSLGAVFSVVGAATADSVF
;
A
#
# COMPACT_ATOMS: atom_id res chain seq x y z
N MET A 1 23.88 -3.58 -32.69
CA MET A 1 24.66 -3.32 -31.46
C MET A 1 23.77 -3.56 -30.25
N LYS A 2 24.00 -4.62 -29.47
CA LYS A 2 23.27 -4.86 -28.21
C LYS A 2 23.82 -3.89 -27.17
N ARG A 3 22.97 -3.01 -26.62
CA ARG A 3 23.37 -2.12 -25.51
C ARG A 3 23.91 -2.98 -24.37
N PRO A 4 25.03 -2.59 -23.72
CA PRO A 4 25.51 -3.32 -22.56
C PRO A 4 24.40 -3.34 -21.51
N ARG A 5 24.06 -4.53 -21.00
CA ARG A 5 23.22 -4.69 -19.81
C ARG A 5 23.88 -3.87 -18.72
N ALA A 6 23.34 -2.69 -18.41
CA ALA A 6 23.71 -1.95 -17.22
C ALA A 6 23.60 -2.91 -16.06
N LEU A 7 24.63 -2.96 -15.20
CA LEU A 7 24.75 -3.84 -14.05
C LEU A 7 23.39 -4.02 -13.36
N ARG A 8 22.74 -5.15 -13.64
CA ARG A 8 21.48 -5.57 -13.04
C ARG A 8 21.78 -5.67 -11.54
N ARG A 9 21.23 -4.77 -10.72
CA ARG A 9 21.47 -4.75 -9.28
C ARG A 9 20.35 -5.55 -8.61
N PRO A 10 20.59 -6.82 -8.22
CA PRO A 10 19.51 -7.73 -7.82
C PRO A 10 19.02 -7.50 -6.39
N HIS A 11 19.69 -6.65 -5.62
CA HIS A 11 19.49 -6.56 -4.19
C HIS A 11 18.58 -5.41 -3.81
N PHE A 12 17.50 -5.73 -3.09
CA PHE A 12 16.66 -4.78 -2.38
C PHE A 12 17.50 -3.96 -1.40
N ARG A 13 17.40 -2.64 -1.44
CA ARG A 13 18.15 -1.71 -0.59
C ARG A 13 17.19 -0.89 0.25
N VAL A 14 17.68 -0.37 1.37
CA VAL A 14 16.91 0.55 2.23
C VAL A 14 16.40 1.78 1.46
N ALA A 15 17.11 2.19 0.40
CA ALA A 15 16.67 3.27 -0.49
C ALA A 15 15.31 2.98 -1.17
N ASP A 16 15.04 1.71 -1.50
CA ASP A 16 13.79 1.28 -2.13
C ASP A 16 12.60 1.51 -1.17
N ILE A 17 12.80 1.27 0.13
CA ILE A 17 11.79 1.56 1.17
C ILE A 17 11.49 3.07 1.23
N ALA A 18 12.52 3.91 1.14
CA ALA A 18 12.35 5.36 1.20
C ALA A 18 11.56 5.88 -0.02
N GLN A 19 11.86 5.38 -1.22
CA GLN A 19 11.15 5.74 -2.45
C GLN A 19 9.69 5.28 -2.41
N GLN A 20 9.45 4.01 -2.03
CA GLN A 20 8.11 3.48 -1.84
C GLN A 20 7.34 4.33 -0.83
N SER A 21 7.98 4.71 0.28
CA SER A 21 7.35 5.51 1.34
C SER A 21 6.92 6.87 0.80
N VAL A 22 7.80 7.59 0.09
CA VAL A 22 7.47 8.89 -0.51
C VAL A 22 6.25 8.79 -1.42
N GLY A 23 6.23 7.80 -2.32
CA GLY A 23 5.09 7.56 -3.21
C GLY A 23 3.82 7.16 -2.47
N GLY A 24 3.95 6.28 -1.47
CA GLY A 24 2.85 5.76 -0.68
C GLY A 24 2.16 6.83 0.18
N PHE A 25 2.94 7.68 0.87
CA PHE A 25 2.42 8.80 1.65
C PHE A 25 1.74 9.85 0.77
N LEU A 26 2.36 10.20 -0.37
CA LEU A 26 1.85 11.24 -1.25
C LEU A 26 0.43 10.94 -1.74
N LEU A 27 0.17 9.68 -2.15
CA LEU A 27 -1.15 9.30 -2.64
C LEU A 27 -2.11 8.85 -1.54
N ALA A 28 -1.64 8.40 -0.37
CA ALA A 28 -2.51 8.03 0.74
C ALA A 28 -3.13 9.23 1.46
N GLY A 29 -2.35 10.32 1.63
CA GLY A 29 -2.72 11.49 2.44
C GLY A 29 -4.13 12.01 2.20
N PRO A 30 -4.50 12.39 0.96
CA PRO A 30 -5.81 12.96 0.67
C PRO A 30 -6.99 12.05 1.04
N PHE A 31 -6.84 10.73 0.92
CA PHE A 31 -7.93 9.77 1.14
C PHE A 31 -8.09 9.38 2.61
N VAL A 32 -7.04 9.51 3.41
CA VAL A 32 -7.13 9.27 4.87
C VAL A 32 -7.99 10.34 5.54
N VAL A 33 -7.97 11.56 5.02
CA VAL A 33 -8.62 12.74 5.64
C VAL A 33 -10.02 13.03 5.08
N THR A 34 -10.56 12.17 4.22
CA THR A 34 -11.88 12.35 3.61
C THR A 34 -12.93 11.46 4.27
N GLU A 35 -14.03 12.05 4.73
CA GLU A 35 -15.15 11.36 5.38
C GLU A 35 -15.72 10.23 4.52
N GLU A 36 -15.79 10.42 3.20
CA GLU A 36 -16.38 9.48 2.25
C GLU A 36 -15.69 8.11 2.29
N VAL A 37 -14.39 8.07 2.52
CA VAL A 37 -13.63 6.80 2.63
C VAL A 37 -14.03 6.05 3.89
N TRP A 38 -14.23 6.76 5.00
CA TRP A 38 -14.63 6.18 6.28
C TRP A 38 -16.07 5.69 6.26
N VAL A 39 -16.97 6.43 5.62
CA VAL A 39 -18.37 6.02 5.42
C VAL A 39 -18.44 4.76 4.55
N LEU A 40 -17.68 4.71 3.45
CA LEU A 40 -17.57 3.50 2.62
C LEU A 40 -17.03 2.32 3.43
N ALA A 41 -15.97 2.53 4.22
CA ALA A 41 -15.40 1.51 5.08
C ALA A 41 -16.40 0.97 6.11
N ALA A 42 -17.22 1.83 6.70
CA ALA A 42 -18.25 1.43 7.66
C ALA A 42 -19.32 0.53 7.03
N GLY A 43 -19.68 0.80 5.76
CA GLY A 43 -20.65 0.01 5.00
C GLY A 43 -20.11 -1.31 4.44
N MET A 44 -18.79 -1.52 4.42
CA MET A 44 -18.19 -2.73 3.86
C MET A 44 -18.36 -3.94 4.77
N ASN A 45 -18.65 -5.10 4.17
CA ASN A 45 -18.48 -6.39 4.84
C ASN A 45 -17.02 -6.90 4.71
N TRP A 46 -16.68 -7.95 5.46
CA TRP A 46 -15.32 -8.49 5.48
C TRP A 46 -14.86 -9.11 4.14
N ILE A 47 -15.78 -9.62 3.32
CA ILE A 47 -15.45 -10.15 2.00
C ILE A 47 -15.03 -9.00 1.08
N GLN A 48 -15.79 -7.89 1.08
CA GLN A 48 -15.43 -6.69 0.33
C GLN A 48 -14.05 -6.17 0.76
N ALA A 49 -13.79 -6.11 2.06
CA ALA A 49 -12.50 -5.68 2.59
C ALA A 49 -11.35 -6.60 2.16
N GLY A 50 -11.54 -7.91 2.26
CA GLY A 50 -10.55 -8.91 1.82
C GLY A 50 -10.28 -8.85 0.31
N VAL A 51 -11.33 -8.69 -0.51
CA VAL A 51 -11.19 -8.54 -1.96
C VAL A 51 -10.48 -7.23 -2.31
N THR A 52 -10.79 -6.12 -1.62
CA THR A 52 -10.06 -4.86 -1.78
C THR A 52 -8.58 -5.01 -1.45
N ALA A 53 -8.24 -5.65 -0.32
CA ALA A 53 -6.84 -5.91 0.05
C ALA A 53 -6.13 -6.82 -0.98
N ALA A 54 -6.82 -7.83 -1.51
CA ALA A 54 -6.28 -8.68 -2.58
C ALA A 54 -6.04 -7.88 -3.88
N LEU A 55 -6.92 -6.94 -4.20
CA LEU A 55 -6.75 -6.03 -5.34
C LEU A 55 -5.51 -5.14 -5.17
N VAL A 56 -5.25 -4.63 -3.96
CA VAL A 56 -4.01 -3.89 -3.65
C VAL A 56 -2.78 -4.75 -3.96
N GLY A 57 -2.77 -6.00 -3.50
CA GLY A 57 -1.70 -6.95 -3.78
C GLY A 57 -1.53 -7.21 -5.28
N LEU A 58 -2.64 -7.39 -6.02
CA LEU A 58 -2.62 -7.61 -7.46
C LEU A 58 -2.05 -6.40 -8.22
N ILE A 59 -2.46 -5.18 -7.85
CA ILE A 59 -1.94 -3.95 -8.44
C ILE A 59 -0.45 -3.81 -8.14
N GLY A 60 -0.03 -4.02 -6.89
CA GLY A 60 1.39 -3.94 -6.51
C GLY A 60 2.25 -4.96 -7.24
N TYR A 61 1.80 -6.20 -7.36
CA TYR A 61 2.51 -7.26 -8.07
C TYR A 61 2.61 -6.94 -9.57
N ALA A 62 1.50 -6.51 -10.18
CA ALA A 62 1.48 -6.14 -11.59
C ALA A 62 2.39 -4.93 -11.86
N ALA A 63 2.40 -3.93 -10.98
CA ALA A 63 3.27 -2.77 -11.11
C ALA A 63 4.75 -3.15 -10.98
N LEU A 64 5.11 -4.01 -10.02
CA LEU A 64 6.50 -4.42 -9.82
C LEU A 64 7.02 -5.32 -10.95
N TYR A 65 6.28 -6.38 -11.33
CA TYR A 65 6.84 -7.45 -12.15
C TYR A 65 6.27 -7.54 -13.57
N ARG A 66 5.15 -6.87 -13.83
CA ARG A 66 4.50 -6.92 -15.16
C ARG A 66 4.64 -5.62 -15.93
N ALA A 67 4.59 -4.48 -15.24
CA ALA A 67 4.78 -3.17 -15.84
C ALA A 67 6.27 -2.83 -16.02
N ASP A 68 7.13 -3.23 -15.08
CA ASP A 68 8.57 -3.10 -15.21
C ASP A 68 9.20 -4.36 -15.81
N THR A 69 9.47 -4.32 -17.11
CA THR A 69 10.10 -5.43 -17.85
C THR A 69 11.59 -5.64 -17.54
N GLY A 70 12.20 -4.76 -16.73
CA GLY A 70 13.57 -4.91 -16.26
C GLY A 70 13.71 -5.86 -15.06
N ARG A 71 12.59 -6.20 -14.41
CA ARG A 71 12.56 -6.99 -13.17
C ARG A 71 12.17 -8.43 -13.44
N ASP A 72 12.76 -9.31 -12.65
CA ASP A 72 12.54 -10.74 -12.71
C ASP A 72 12.30 -11.26 -11.30
N VAL A 73 11.11 -11.80 -11.08
CA VAL A 73 10.65 -12.25 -9.76
C VAL A 73 11.51 -13.41 -9.26
N ASP A 74 12.02 -14.24 -10.17
CA ASP A 74 12.82 -15.44 -9.86
C ASP A 74 14.24 -15.08 -9.40
N GLU A 75 14.68 -13.83 -9.57
CA GLU A 75 15.99 -13.33 -9.15
C GLU A 75 15.95 -12.52 -7.85
N GLU A 76 14.76 -12.28 -7.27
CA GLU A 76 14.63 -11.48 -6.06
C GLU A 76 14.83 -12.30 -4.77
N PRO A 77 15.41 -11.70 -3.72
CA PRO A 77 15.46 -12.34 -2.41
C PRO A 77 14.04 -12.52 -1.87
N GLU A 78 13.73 -13.72 -1.37
CA GLU A 78 12.42 -14.07 -0.85
C GLU A 78 12.36 -14.01 0.68
N LEU A 79 11.24 -13.53 1.20
CA LEU A 79 10.82 -13.66 2.58
C LEU A 79 9.64 -14.62 2.66
N VAL A 80 9.86 -15.82 3.20
CA VAL A 80 8.83 -16.87 3.34
C VAL A 80 8.17 -17.22 2.00
N GLY A 81 8.98 -17.32 0.93
CA GLY A 81 8.50 -17.67 -0.42
C GLY A 81 7.81 -16.52 -1.16
N ILE A 82 7.86 -15.29 -0.63
CA ILE A 82 7.31 -14.09 -1.27
C ILE A 82 8.47 -13.10 -1.52
N PRO A 83 8.60 -12.48 -2.70
CA PRO A 83 9.66 -11.52 -2.97
C PRO A 83 9.70 -10.38 -1.93
N THR A 84 10.90 -10.10 -1.39
CA THR A 84 11.08 -9.13 -0.30
C THR A 84 10.61 -7.72 -0.69
N ARG A 85 10.82 -7.33 -1.95
CA ARG A 85 10.37 -6.03 -2.46
C ARG A 85 8.85 -5.93 -2.48
N PHE A 86 8.15 -7.01 -2.87
CA PHE A 86 6.69 -7.06 -2.80
C PHE A 86 6.19 -6.95 -1.35
N VAL A 87 6.83 -7.65 -0.40
CA VAL A 87 6.50 -7.52 1.02
C VAL A 87 6.72 -6.09 1.52
N SER A 88 7.84 -5.46 1.14
CA SER A 88 8.10 -4.05 1.44
C SER A 88 7.01 -3.15 0.87
N LEU A 89 6.66 -3.33 -0.41
CA LEU A 89 5.64 -2.53 -1.07
C LEU A 89 4.29 -2.64 -0.36
N MET A 90 3.88 -3.85 0.04
CA MET A 90 2.66 -4.05 0.81
C MET A 90 2.75 -3.38 2.18
N THR A 91 3.88 -3.56 2.87
CA THR A 91 4.11 -2.94 4.19
C THR A 91 4.01 -1.41 4.10
N VAL A 92 4.61 -0.81 3.07
CA VAL A 92 4.55 0.63 2.85
C VAL A 92 3.14 1.08 2.44
N ALA A 93 2.47 0.37 1.54
CA ALA A 93 1.15 0.77 1.05
C ALA A 93 0.09 0.78 2.18
N PHE A 94 0.02 -0.29 2.96
CA PHE A 94 -0.90 -0.36 4.10
C PHE A 94 -0.40 0.47 5.29
N GLY A 95 0.90 0.42 5.57
CA GLY A 95 1.53 1.10 6.69
C GLY A 95 1.47 2.62 6.57
N SER A 96 1.65 3.19 5.38
CA SER A 96 1.53 4.64 5.15
C SER A 96 0.12 5.14 5.49
N VAL A 97 -0.90 4.41 5.02
CA VAL A 97 -2.31 4.77 5.26
C VAL A 97 -2.65 4.65 6.74
N LEU A 98 -2.27 3.55 7.38
CA LEU A 98 -2.48 3.34 8.80
C LEU A 98 -1.77 4.42 9.63
N LEU A 99 -0.49 4.70 9.34
CA LEU A 99 0.28 5.68 10.07
C LEU A 99 -0.33 7.08 9.94
N LEU A 100 -0.70 7.48 8.73
CA LEU A 100 -1.36 8.77 8.51
C LEU A 100 -2.71 8.85 9.23
N ALA A 101 -3.51 7.77 9.19
CA ALA A 101 -4.80 7.75 9.88
C ALA A 101 -4.64 7.94 11.39
N LEU A 102 -3.63 7.33 11.98
CA LEU A 102 -3.31 7.50 13.40
C LEU A 102 -2.75 8.90 13.70
N LEU A 103 -1.86 9.42 12.85
CA LEU A 103 -1.27 10.75 13.04
C LEU A 103 -2.30 11.88 12.94
N PHE A 104 -3.31 11.72 12.09
CA PHE A 104 -4.40 12.68 11.92
C PHE A 104 -5.59 12.43 12.84
N ASP A 105 -5.50 11.45 13.74
CA ASP A 105 -6.57 11.05 14.65
C ASP A 105 -7.90 10.72 13.93
N ALA A 106 -7.79 10.26 12.68
CA ALA A 106 -8.92 10.03 11.79
C ALA A 106 -9.92 8.99 12.32
N PRO A 107 -9.51 7.86 12.98
CA PRO A 107 -10.45 6.96 13.62
C PRO A 107 -11.32 7.63 14.68
N HIS A 108 -10.75 8.55 15.48
CA HIS A 108 -11.53 9.27 16.49
C HIS A 108 -12.49 10.24 15.81
N THR A 109 -11.98 11.10 14.92
CA THR A 109 -12.76 12.13 14.22
C THR A 109 -13.91 11.54 13.39
N PHE A 110 -13.67 10.48 12.62
CA PHE A 110 -14.69 9.98 11.68
C PHE A 110 -15.53 8.83 12.22
N LEU A 111 -15.06 8.08 13.23
CA LEU A 111 -15.79 6.92 13.76
C LEU A 111 -16.33 7.19 15.15
N VAL A 112 -15.51 7.63 16.10
CA VAL A 112 -15.95 7.82 17.50
C VAL A 112 -16.91 9.00 17.60
N GLU A 113 -16.53 10.16 17.06
CA GLU A 113 -17.41 11.34 17.02
C GLU A 113 -18.65 11.09 16.13
N GLY A 114 -18.51 10.22 15.12
CA GLY A 114 -19.59 9.74 14.27
C GLY A 114 -20.54 8.73 14.93
N GLY A 115 -20.31 8.37 16.21
CA GLY A 115 -21.19 7.49 16.99
C GLY A 115 -20.98 5.98 16.78
N ILE A 116 -19.86 5.58 16.18
CA ILE A 116 -19.48 4.16 16.07
C ILE A 116 -18.90 3.70 17.41
N GLY A 117 -19.48 2.63 17.97
CA GLY A 117 -19.00 2.05 19.24
C GLY A 117 -17.62 1.43 19.15
N ASP A 118 -16.89 1.41 20.27
CA ASP A 118 -15.47 1.02 20.39
C ASP A 118 -15.12 -0.31 19.70
N GLY A 119 -16.02 -1.31 19.78
CA GLY A 119 -15.80 -2.63 19.17
C GLY A 119 -15.75 -2.63 17.63
N ALA A 120 -16.32 -1.62 16.98
CA ALA A 120 -16.34 -1.48 15.52
C ALA A 120 -15.25 -0.54 14.99
N VAL A 121 -14.64 0.30 15.83
CA VAL A 121 -13.63 1.29 15.42
C VAL A 121 -12.43 0.61 14.76
N VAL A 122 -11.88 -0.43 15.40
CA VAL A 122 -10.72 -1.17 14.87
C VAL A 122 -11.07 -1.86 13.55
N ALA A 123 -12.24 -2.51 13.48
CA ALA A 123 -12.68 -3.22 12.29
C ALA A 123 -12.90 -2.25 11.11
N THR A 124 -13.55 -1.12 11.35
CA THR A 124 -13.79 -0.11 10.30
C THR A 124 -12.50 0.58 9.88
N SER A 125 -11.58 0.83 10.81
CA SER A 125 -10.26 1.38 10.49
C SER A 125 -9.46 0.45 9.59
N ALA A 126 -9.50 -0.87 9.83
CA ALA A 126 -8.84 -1.84 8.95
C ALA A 126 -9.42 -1.84 7.51
N LYS A 127 -10.74 -1.65 7.38
CA LYS A 127 -11.41 -1.51 6.08
C LYS A 127 -11.02 -0.21 5.39
N ALA A 128 -10.98 0.90 6.12
CA ALA A 128 -10.56 2.21 5.61
C ALA A 128 -9.09 2.18 5.14
N VAL A 129 -8.21 1.53 5.91
CA VAL A 129 -6.82 1.29 5.53
C VAL A 129 -6.73 0.48 4.24
N SER A 130 -7.58 -0.53 4.07
CA SER A 130 -7.63 -1.33 2.83
C SER A 130 -8.07 -0.49 1.63
N LEU A 131 -9.04 0.41 1.79
CA LEU A 131 -9.45 1.34 0.73
C LEU A 131 -8.32 2.33 0.37
N GLY A 132 -7.72 2.97 1.38
CA GLY A 132 -6.62 3.93 1.16
C GLY A 132 -5.38 3.27 0.53
N ALA A 133 -5.12 2.00 0.85
CA ALA A 133 -3.99 1.26 0.32
C ALA A 133 -4.05 1.06 -1.20
N VAL A 134 -5.24 1.12 -1.83
CA VAL A 134 -5.40 1.08 -3.30
C VAL A 134 -4.68 2.26 -3.95
N PHE A 135 -4.72 3.45 -3.34
CA PHE A 135 -4.04 4.63 -3.85
C PHE A 135 -2.57 4.65 -3.45
N SER A 136 -2.28 4.24 -2.21
CA SER A 136 -0.91 4.19 -1.69
C SER A 136 -0.02 3.23 -2.50
N VAL A 137 -0.52 2.04 -2.86
CA VAL A 137 0.26 1.05 -3.62
C VAL A 137 0.66 1.55 -5.00
N VAL A 138 -0.22 2.29 -5.69
CA VAL A 138 0.07 2.87 -7.01
C VAL A 138 1.18 3.92 -6.87
N GLY A 139 1.08 4.79 -5.87
CA GLY A 139 2.10 5.82 -5.60
C GLY A 139 3.45 5.20 -5.24
N ALA A 140 3.45 4.25 -4.31
CA ALA A 140 4.64 3.56 -3.85
C ALA A 140 5.34 2.78 -4.99
N ALA A 141 4.59 2.01 -5.77
CA ALA A 141 5.15 1.24 -6.88
C ALA A 141 5.66 2.14 -8.03
N THR A 142 4.99 3.27 -8.28
CA THR A 142 5.45 4.25 -9.28
C THR A 142 6.76 4.89 -8.84
N ALA A 143 6.86 5.33 -7.58
CA ALA A 143 8.09 5.90 -7.04
C ALA A 143 9.25 4.89 -7.04
N ASP A 144 8.99 3.63 -6.68
CA ASP A 144 9.98 2.54 -6.73
C ASP A 144 10.48 2.21 -8.14
N SER A 145 9.69 2.51 -9.17
CA SER A 145 10.02 2.17 -10.57
C SER A 145 10.69 3.31 -11.34
N VAL A 146 10.52 4.56 -10.87
CA VAL A 146 11.08 5.74 -11.53
C VAL A 146 12.45 6.14 -10.95
N PHE A 147 12.69 5.88 -9.67
CA PHE A 147 13.90 6.26 -8.95
C PHE A 147 14.81 5.07 -8.64
#